data_AF-A0A353NS60-F1
#
_entry.id   AF-A0A353NS60-F1
#
_cell.length_a   1.000
_cell.length_b   1.000
_cell.length_c   1.000
_cell.angle_alpha   90.00
_cell.angle_beta   90.00
_cell.angle_gamma   90.00
#
_symmetry.space_group_name_H-M   'P 1'
#
loop_
_entity.id
_entity.type
_entity.pdbx_description
1 polymer ?
#
loop_
_entity_poly.entity_id
_entity_poly.type
_entity_poly.pdbx_seq_one_letter_code
_entity_poly.pdbx_strand_id
1 'polypeptide(L)'
;RAGATAVGARPPLVAYNIDLDTDKVEIAKAIAKTIRGSSGGYPSIKALGVLIEETNTAQVTINVCNFREVSLARVFETVKREAERYGVNITDSEIVGLVPMEALLDAATFYLRLTGFQADQVLERSLK
;
A
#
# COMPACT_ATOMS: atom_id res chain seq x y z
N ARG A 1 -39.90 3.86 4.69
CA ARG A 1 -39.07 4.33 3.56
C ARG A 1 -37.93 3.36 3.40
N ALA A 2 -37.75 2.72 2.24
CA ALA A 2 -36.60 1.86 1.98
C ALA A 2 -35.52 2.68 1.25
N GLY A 3 -34.26 2.51 1.64
CA GLY A 3 -33.10 3.03 0.91
C GLY A 3 -32.76 2.14 -0.29
N ALA A 4 -31.63 2.41 -0.94
CA ALA A 4 -31.10 1.57 -2.01
C ALA A 4 -29.90 0.74 -1.49
N THR A 5 -29.81 -0.51 -1.91
CA THR A 5 -28.66 -1.40 -1.67
C THR A 5 -28.06 -1.78 -3.01
N ALA A 6 -26.75 -1.61 -3.17
CA ALA A 6 -26.00 -2.05 -4.35
C ALA A 6 -25.08 -3.22 -3.99
N VAL A 7 -25.02 -4.22 -4.87
CA VAL A 7 -24.09 -5.35 -4.79
C VAL A 7 -23.20 -5.35 -6.03
N GLY A 8 -21.96 -5.82 -5.88
CA GLY A 8 -21.00 -5.89 -6.97
C GLY A 8 -19.84 -6.83 -6.65
N ALA A 9 -19.02 -7.12 -7.66
CA ALA A 9 -17.83 -7.95 -7.54
C ALA A 9 -16.59 -7.17 -8.00
N ARG A 10 -15.46 -7.41 -7.34
CA ARG A 10 -14.16 -6.83 -7.71
C ARG A 10 -13.02 -7.77 -7.32
N PRO A 11 -11.82 -7.61 -7.91
CA PRO A 11 -10.62 -8.26 -7.39
C PRO A 11 -10.37 -7.88 -5.91
N PRO A 12 -9.62 -8.70 -5.16
CA PRO A 12 -9.15 -8.34 -3.83
C PRO A 12 -8.35 -7.03 -3.88
N LEU A 13 -8.67 -6.10 -2.97
CA LEU A 13 -7.79 -4.96 -2.70
C LEU A 13 -6.91 -5.26 -1.50
N VAL A 14 -5.78 -4.57 -1.41
CA VAL A 14 -4.97 -4.50 -0.20
C VAL A 14 -5.04 -3.07 0.35
N ALA A 15 -5.48 -2.92 1.59
CA ALA A 15 -5.38 -1.66 2.32
C ALA A 15 -4.01 -1.62 3.00
N TYR A 16 -3.20 -0.63 2.65
CA TYR A 16 -1.81 -0.51 3.05
C TYR A 16 -1.51 0.93 3.45
N ASN A 17 -1.13 1.15 4.70
CA ASN A 17 -0.83 2.46 5.26
C ASN A 17 0.68 2.59 5.48
N ILE A 18 1.22 3.79 5.29
CA ILE A 18 2.64 4.09 5.49
C ILE A 18 2.76 5.37 6.30
N ASP A 19 3.45 5.29 7.42
CA ASP A 19 3.62 6.37 8.40
C ASP A 19 4.90 7.14 8.11
N LEU A 20 4.81 8.46 8.19
CA LEU A 20 5.92 9.36 7.94
C LEU A 20 6.43 9.94 9.26
N ASP A 21 7.73 10.15 9.36
CA ASP A 21 8.41 10.78 10.51
C ASP A 21 8.16 12.31 10.55
N THR A 22 6.88 12.70 10.54
CA THR A 22 6.41 14.09 10.59
C THR A 22 4.92 14.14 10.90
N ASP A 23 4.46 15.23 11.51
CA ASP A 23 3.04 15.58 11.68
C ASP A 23 2.49 16.44 10.52
N LYS A 24 3.34 16.78 9.53
CA LYS A 24 2.98 17.63 8.40
C LYS A 24 2.15 16.87 7.38
N VAL A 25 0.83 16.85 7.58
CA VAL A 25 -0.14 16.19 6.69
C VAL A 25 -0.03 16.63 5.22
N GLU A 26 0.42 17.85 4.94
CA GLU A 26 0.61 18.33 3.58
C GLU A 26 1.66 17.53 2.80
N ILE A 27 2.68 17.00 3.50
CA ILE A 27 3.68 16.10 2.90
C ILE A 27 3.00 14.78 2.51
N ALA A 28 2.23 14.17 3.41
CA ALA A 28 1.48 12.95 3.10
C ALA A 28 0.47 13.15 1.96
N LYS A 29 -0.23 14.30 1.90
CA LYS A 29 -1.15 14.64 0.81
C LYS A 29 -0.44 14.78 -0.53
N ALA A 30 0.75 15.40 -0.54
CA ALA A 30 1.56 15.54 -1.74
C ALA A 30 2.02 14.17 -2.25
N ILE A 31 2.56 13.32 -1.37
CA ILE A 31 3.00 11.96 -1.72
C ILE A 31 1.83 11.11 -2.21
N ALA A 32 0.69 11.15 -1.51
CA ALA A 32 -0.53 10.44 -1.90
C ALA A 32 -1.00 10.87 -3.31
N LYS A 33 -0.92 12.17 -3.64
CA LYS A 33 -1.28 12.68 -4.96
C LYS A 33 -0.35 12.13 -6.05
N THR A 34 0.94 11.97 -5.78
CA THR A 34 1.91 11.43 -6.74
C THR A 34 1.60 9.98 -7.12
N ILE A 35 1.22 9.13 -6.16
CA ILE A 35 0.95 7.71 -6.43
C ILE A 35 -0.49 7.42 -6.86
N ARG A 36 -1.44 8.31 -6.57
CA ARG A 36 -2.87 8.11 -6.84
C ARG A 36 -3.17 8.11 -8.34
N GLY A 37 -3.82 7.05 -8.83
CA GLY A 37 -4.17 6.88 -10.25
C GLY A 37 -5.05 7.99 -10.81
N SER A 38 -6.03 8.47 -10.04
CA SER A 38 -6.88 9.61 -10.47
C SER A 38 -6.13 10.94 -10.58
N SER A 39 -4.86 11.00 -10.17
CA SER A 39 -3.98 12.17 -10.31
C SER A 39 -2.82 11.93 -11.27
N GLY A 40 -2.88 10.88 -12.09
CA GLY A 40 -1.85 10.52 -13.06
C GLY A 40 -0.75 9.61 -12.52
N GLY A 41 -0.87 9.14 -11.28
CA GLY A 41 -0.01 8.11 -10.70
C GLY A 41 -0.37 6.72 -11.20
N TYR A 42 -0.25 5.72 -10.33
CA TYR A 42 -0.53 4.33 -10.67
C TYR A 42 -2.03 4.08 -10.85
N PRO A 43 -2.51 3.59 -12.02
CA PRO A 43 -3.95 3.44 -12.30
C PRO A 43 -4.74 2.67 -11.25
N SER A 44 -4.14 1.61 -10.68
CA SER A 44 -4.74 0.74 -9.68
C SER A 44 -4.61 1.22 -8.23
N ILE A 45 -4.08 2.42 -8.00
CA ILE A 45 -3.86 2.98 -6.66
C ILE A 45 -4.86 4.09 -6.35
N LYS A 46 -5.50 3.99 -5.19
CA LYS A 46 -6.21 5.10 -4.54
C LYS A 46 -5.45 5.45 -3.26
N ALA A 47 -5.10 6.72 -3.07
CA ALA A 47 -4.33 7.15 -1.92
C ALA A 47 -4.79 8.50 -1.37
N LEU A 48 -4.70 8.66 -0.05
CA LEU A 48 -4.97 9.89 0.69
C LEU A 48 -3.88 10.14 1.74
N GLY A 49 -3.55 11.40 1.96
CA GLY A 49 -2.70 11.82 3.07
C GLY A 49 -3.57 12.30 4.23
N VAL A 50 -3.35 11.76 5.41
CA VAL A 50 -4.12 12.06 6.63
C VAL A 50 -3.18 12.31 7.80
N LEU A 51 -3.66 13.04 8.81
CA LEU A 51 -3.01 13.13 10.11
C LEU A 51 -3.70 12.15 11.04
N ILE A 52 -2.94 11.29 11.69
CA ILE A 52 -3.44 10.40 12.75
C ILE A 52 -3.32 11.17 14.05
N GLU A 53 -4.44 11.57 14.64
CA GLU A 53 -4.48 12.45 15.81
C GLU A 53 -3.91 11.75 17.06
N GLU A 54 -4.11 10.44 17.18
CA GLU A 54 -3.68 9.64 18.33
C GLU A 54 -2.16 9.52 18.44
N THR A 55 -1.47 9.48 17.29
CA THR A 55 0.00 9.37 17.22
C THR A 55 0.68 10.68 16.84
N ASN A 56 -0.10 11.70 16.45
CA ASN A 56 0.37 12.94 15.84
C ASN A 56 1.30 12.69 14.63
N THR A 57 0.95 11.71 13.79
CA THR A 57 1.77 11.25 12.67
C THR A 57 1.04 11.43 11.33
N ALA A 58 1.72 11.99 10.34
CA ALA A 58 1.20 12.06 8.97
C ALA A 58 1.33 10.69 8.29
N GLN A 59 0.23 10.20 7.73
CA GLN A 59 0.14 8.86 7.14
C GLN A 59 -0.35 8.95 5.69
N VAL A 60 0.25 8.14 4.83
CA VAL A 60 -0.24 7.87 3.48
C VAL A 60 -1.09 6.60 3.52
N THR A 61 -2.41 6.75 3.43
CA THR A 61 -3.36 5.63 3.35
C THR A 61 -3.55 5.20 1.90
N ILE A 62 -3.44 3.90 1.62
CA ILE A 62 -3.37 3.40 0.24
C ILE A 62 -4.29 2.19 0.08
N ASN A 63 -5.13 2.23 -0.95
CA ASN A 63 -5.85 1.07 -1.44
C ASN A 63 -5.21 0.61 -2.76
N VAL A 64 -4.51 -0.51 -2.69
CA VAL A 64 -3.95 -1.21 -3.86
C VAL A 64 -5.07 -2.06 -4.46
N CYS A 65 -5.75 -1.54 -5.48
CA CYS A 65 -6.92 -2.17 -6.07
C CYS A 65 -6.56 -3.38 -6.97
N ASN A 66 -5.30 -3.44 -7.43
CA ASN A 66 -4.77 -4.57 -8.18
C ASN A 66 -3.26 -4.73 -7.89
N PHE A 67 -2.94 -5.57 -6.91
CA PHE A 67 -1.56 -5.80 -6.47
C PHE A 67 -0.69 -6.53 -7.50
N ARG A 68 -1.29 -7.15 -8.52
CA ARG A 68 -0.56 -7.80 -9.63
C ARG A 68 -0.06 -6.79 -10.67
N GLU A 69 -0.71 -5.64 -10.76
CA GLU A 69 -0.28 -4.55 -11.65
C GLU A 69 0.76 -3.65 -10.97
N VAL A 70 0.53 -3.35 -9.68
CA VAL A 70 1.41 -2.52 -8.87
C VAL A 70 1.61 -3.20 -7.53
N SER A 71 2.81 -3.74 -7.32
CA SER A 71 3.15 -4.49 -6.11
C SER A 71 3.27 -3.60 -4.87
N LEU A 72 3.09 -4.21 -3.69
CA LEU A 72 3.27 -3.51 -2.41
C LEU A 72 4.68 -2.92 -2.29
N ALA A 73 5.70 -3.67 -2.73
CA ALA A 73 7.08 -3.19 -2.73
C ALA A 73 7.26 -1.95 -3.63
N ARG A 74 6.66 -1.93 -4.82
CA ARG A 74 6.73 -0.75 -5.70
C ARG A 74 6.04 0.46 -5.07
N VAL A 75 4.87 0.27 -4.47
CA VAL A 75 4.17 1.35 -3.75
C VAL A 75 5.03 1.89 -2.62
N PHE A 76 5.55 1.01 -1.75
CA PHE A 76 6.39 1.40 -0.62
C PHE A 76 7.64 2.16 -1.05
N GLU A 77 8.40 1.63 -2.02
CA GLU A 77 9.61 2.28 -2.53
C GLU A 77 9.33 3.64 -3.18
N THR A 78 8.16 3.79 -3.83
CA THR A 78 7.77 5.09 -4.39
C THR A 78 7.46 6.09 -3.28
N VAL A 79 6.68 5.68 -2.27
CA VAL A 79 6.38 6.53 -1.10
C VAL A 79 7.65 6.90 -0.35
N LYS A 80 8.56 5.94 -0.16
CA LYS A 80 9.87 6.16 0.48
C LYS A 80 10.69 7.22 -0.25
N ARG A 81 10.83 7.09 -1.57
CA ARG A 81 11.58 8.05 -2.39
C ARG A 81 10.94 9.43 -2.38
N GLU A 82 9.62 9.52 -2.41
CA GLU A 82 8.95 10.83 -2.32
C GLU A 82 9.10 11.43 -0.92
N ALA A 83 9.03 10.64 0.16
CA ALA A 83 9.28 11.12 1.52
C ALA A 83 10.71 11.65 1.68
N GLU A 84 11.71 10.93 1.16
CA GLU A 84 13.12 11.34 1.16
C GLU A 84 13.32 12.70 0.47
N ARG A 85 12.56 13.03 -0.59
CA ARG A 85 12.61 14.35 -1.25
C ARG A 85 12.12 15.49 -0.36
N TYR A 86 11.26 15.19 0.60
CA TYR A 86 10.81 16.15 1.61
C TYR A 86 11.70 16.15 2.86
N GLY A 87 12.76 15.34 2.90
CA GLY A 87 13.63 15.19 4.06
C GLY A 87 12.96 14.46 5.23
N VAL A 88 11.95 13.63 4.93
CA VAL A 88 11.17 12.87 5.91
C VAL A 88 11.41 11.38 5.70
N ASN A 89 11.48 10.61 6.78
CA ASN A 89 11.62 9.16 6.73
C ASN A 89 10.26 8.48 6.84
N ILE A 90 10.20 7.20 6.47
CA ILE A 90 9.09 6.32 6.86
C ILE A 90 9.43 5.73 8.23
N THR A 91 8.48 5.75 9.17
CA THR A 91 8.64 5.11 10.48
C THR A 91 8.21 3.65 10.45
N ASP A 92 7.06 3.38 9.83
CA ASP A 92 6.42 2.07 9.80
C ASP A 92 5.36 1.98 8.69
N SER A 93 4.83 0.78 8.50
CA SER A 93 3.75 0.54 7.53
C SER A 93 2.87 -0.61 8.00
N GLU A 94 1.58 -0.53 7.67
CA GLU A 94 0.56 -1.44 8.18
C GLU A 94 -0.32 -1.97 7.04
N ILE A 95 -0.62 -3.28 7.08
CA ILE A 95 -1.70 -3.86 6.29
C ILE A 95 -2.97 -3.83 7.12
N VAL A 96 -4.01 -3.14 6.63
CA VAL A 96 -5.30 -3.06 7.30
C VAL A 96 -6.18 -4.23 6.87
N GLY A 97 -6.37 -5.19 7.77
CA GLY A 97 -7.21 -6.38 7.55
C GLY A 97 -6.46 -7.53 6.87
N LEU A 98 -7.11 -8.17 5.89
CA LEU A 98 -6.55 -9.35 5.21
C LEU A 98 -5.82 -8.97 3.92
N VAL A 99 -4.78 -9.73 3.60
CA VAL A 99 -3.98 -9.57 2.38
C VAL A 99 -3.83 -10.90 1.65
N PRO A 100 -3.89 -10.93 0.30
CA PRO A 100 -3.54 -12.11 -0.46
C PRO A 100 -2.06 -12.47 -0.25
N MET A 101 -1.77 -13.73 0.09
CA MET A 101 -0.40 -14.24 0.27
C MET A 101 0.53 -13.89 -0.91
N GLU A 102 0.01 -13.98 -2.15
CA GLU A 102 0.73 -13.61 -3.38
C GLU A 102 1.33 -12.19 -3.32
N ALA A 103 0.61 -11.22 -2.75
CA ALA A 103 1.08 -9.84 -2.64
C ALA A 103 2.28 -9.69 -1.68
N LEU A 104 2.29 -10.48 -0.60
CA LEU A 104 3.40 -10.51 0.36
C LEU A 104 4.63 -11.22 -0.24
N LEU A 105 4.42 -12.34 -0.93
CA LEU A 105 5.52 -13.09 -1.56
C LEU A 105 6.19 -12.29 -2.66
N ASP A 106 5.43 -11.53 -3.44
CA ASP A 106 5.99 -10.63 -4.46
C ASP A 106 6.86 -9.53 -3.82
N ALA A 107 6.41 -8.93 -2.72
CA ALA A 107 7.21 -7.96 -1.97
C ALA A 107 8.48 -8.59 -1.37
N ALA A 108 8.37 -9.79 -0.78
CA ALA A 108 9.52 -10.52 -0.24
C ALA A 108 10.54 -10.86 -1.34
N THR A 109 10.07 -11.31 -2.50
CA THR A 109 10.91 -11.62 -3.66
C THR A 109 11.66 -10.37 -4.14
N PHE A 110 10.98 -9.22 -4.18
CA PHE A 110 11.60 -7.94 -4.55
C PHE A 110 12.73 -7.53 -3.60
N TYR A 111 12.49 -7.52 -2.28
CA TYR A 111 13.48 -7.05 -1.30
C TYR A 111 14.62 -8.03 -1.08
N LEU A 112 14.32 -9.33 -1.01
CA LEU A 112 15.31 -10.37 -0.72
C LEU A 112 16.05 -10.85 -1.98
N ARG A 113 15.60 -10.44 -3.18
CA ARG A 113 16.18 -10.81 -4.48
C ARG A 113 16.21 -12.33 -4.70
N LEU A 114 15.13 -13.01 -4.32
CA LEU A 114 15.05 -14.46 -4.40
C LEU A 114 15.00 -14.91 -5.88
N THR A 115 16.06 -15.58 -6.33
CA THR A 115 16.15 -16.08 -7.70
C THR A 115 15.46 -17.44 -7.79
N GLY A 116 14.51 -17.58 -8.72
CA GLY A 116 13.81 -18.85 -8.96
C GLY A 116 12.81 -19.24 -7.87
N PHE A 117 12.56 -18.38 -6.88
CA PHE A 117 11.61 -18.65 -5.80
C PHE A 117 10.21 -18.89 -6.34
N GLN A 118 9.63 -20.02 -5.94
CA GLN A 118 8.29 -20.42 -6.32
C GLN A 118 7.41 -20.45 -5.07
N ALA A 119 6.14 -20.07 -5.23
CA ALA A 119 5.24 -19.96 -4.09
C ALA A 119 4.87 -21.31 -3.45
N ASP A 120 5.16 -22.46 -4.09
CA ASP A 120 5.05 -23.80 -3.50
C ASP A 120 6.16 -24.13 -2.48
N GLN A 121 7.24 -23.33 -2.45
CA GLN A 121 8.27 -23.38 -1.41
C GLN A 121 7.80 -22.75 -0.08
N VAL A 122 6.62 -22.13 -0.05
CA VAL A 122 5.98 -21.64 1.17
C VAL A 122 5.31 -22.82 1.86
N LEU A 123 5.77 -23.15 3.07
CA LEU A 123 5.36 -24.34 3.82
C LEU A 123 3.83 -24.46 3.94
N GLU A 124 3.16 -23.36 4.29
CA GLU A 124 1.71 -23.28 4.47
C GLU A 124 0.94 -23.55 3.17
N ARG A 125 1.57 -23.37 1.99
CA ARG A 125 0.99 -23.73 0.69
C ARG A 125 1.20 -25.20 0.33
N SER A 126 2.22 -25.84 0.92
CA SER A 126 2.51 -27.26 0.72
C SER A 126 1.60 -28.17 1.59
N LEU A 127 0.97 -27.60 2.63
CA LEU A 127 -0.02 -28.27 3.46
C LEU A 127 -1.37 -28.26 2.72
N LYS A 128 -1.78 -29.44 2.22
CA LYS A 128 -3.11 -29.64 1.64
C LYS A 128 -4.18 -29.78 2.71
#